data_AF-A0A7S2VQA5-F1
#
_entry.id   AF-A0A7S2VQA5-F1
#
_cell.length_a   1.000
_cell.length_b   1.000
_cell.length_c   1.000
_cell.angle_alpha   90.00
_cell.angle_beta   90.00
_cell.angle_gamma   90.00
#
_symmetry.space_group_name_H-M   'P 1'
#
loop_
_entity.id
_entity.type
_entity.pdbx_description
1 polymer ?
#
loop_
_entity_poly.entity_id
_entity_poly.type
_entity_poly.pdbx_seq_one_letter_code
_entity_poly.pdbx_strand_id
1 'polypeptide(L)'
;DARGIDALEAAIAEGEASGLQAEEVEPARQLLVFIVQELAREGIVEAVAARQIEGLRAAIGEGEQAGLGEEDLQQARELLASEERKAAARAGLEQAVAAAAVELLQAAIDEAEAAGIGFAELRPVKEALALAQKR
;
A
#
# COMPACT_ATOMS: atom_id res chain seq x y z
N ASP A 1 20.34 6.44 5.42
CA ASP A 1 19.15 7.04 6.07
C ASP A 1 18.86 8.38 5.39
N ALA A 2 17.70 9.00 5.64
CA ALA A 2 17.29 10.24 4.96
C ALA A 2 18.34 11.36 5.05
N ARG A 3 19.01 11.49 6.20
CA ARG A 3 20.08 12.48 6.40
C ARG A 3 21.27 12.31 5.46
N GLY A 4 21.59 11.07 5.07
CA GLY A 4 22.65 10.79 4.11
C GLY A 4 22.28 11.21 2.68
N ILE A 5 20.99 11.10 2.32
CA ILE A 5 20.45 11.57 1.04
C ILE A 5 20.51 13.11 0.99
N ASP A 6 19.97 13.78 2.01
CA ASP A 6 19.94 15.24 2.08
C ASP A 6 21.37 15.83 1.96
N ALA A 7 22.35 15.18 2.61
CA ALA A 7 23.74 15.59 2.55
C ALA A 7 24.35 15.41 1.15
N LEU A 8 24.01 14.30 0.45
CA LEU A 8 24.50 14.04 -0.91
C LEU A 8 23.87 15.01 -1.92
N GLU A 9 22.58 15.29 -1.79
CA GLU A 9 21.87 16.30 -2.59
C GLU A 9 22.49 17.69 -2.41
N ALA A 10 22.73 18.10 -1.16
CA ALA A 10 23.37 19.37 -0.85
C ALA A 10 24.78 19.45 -1.44
N ALA A 11 25.58 18.37 -1.35
CA ALA A 11 26.92 18.33 -1.91
C ALA A 11 26.93 18.44 -3.44
N ILE A 12 25.99 17.77 -4.12
CA ILE A 12 25.81 17.91 -5.58
C ILE A 12 25.47 19.36 -5.93
N ALA A 13 24.48 19.94 -5.25
CA ALA A 13 24.05 21.31 -5.49
C ALA A 13 25.17 22.35 -5.23
N GLU A 14 25.96 22.17 -4.17
CA GLU A 14 27.11 23.04 -3.87
C GLU A 14 28.22 22.91 -4.92
N GLY A 15 28.50 21.69 -5.38
CA GLY A 15 29.45 21.44 -6.45
C GLY A 15 29.08 22.18 -7.74
N GLU A 16 27.82 22.08 -8.15
CA GLU A 16 27.29 22.77 -9.33
C GLU A 16 27.31 24.29 -9.15
N ALA A 17 26.91 24.79 -7.98
CA ALA A 17 26.96 26.22 -7.66
C ALA A 17 28.40 26.78 -7.66
N SER A 18 29.38 25.91 -7.39
CA SER A 18 30.81 26.23 -7.42
C SER A 18 31.44 26.09 -8.81
N GLY A 19 30.65 25.70 -9.82
CA GLY A 19 31.08 25.62 -11.21
C GLY A 19 31.59 24.25 -11.67
N LEU A 20 31.35 23.19 -10.89
CA LEU A 20 31.55 21.83 -11.40
C LEU A 20 30.61 21.57 -12.58
N GLN A 21 31.13 20.89 -13.60
CA GLN A 21 30.35 20.48 -14.77
C GLN A 21 29.47 19.28 -14.45
N ALA A 22 28.44 19.07 -15.28
CA ALA A 22 27.50 17.97 -15.11
C ALA A 22 28.23 16.61 -15.04
N GLU A 23 29.25 16.42 -15.87
CA GLU A 23 30.04 15.19 -15.93
C GLU A 23 30.86 14.95 -14.65
N GLU A 24 31.21 16.01 -13.92
CA GLU A 24 31.98 15.92 -12.68
C GLU A 24 31.10 15.52 -11.48
N VAL A 25 29.82 15.92 -11.49
CA VAL A 25 28.84 15.56 -10.45
C VAL A 25 28.02 14.31 -10.79
N GLU A 26 28.06 13.85 -12.04
CA GLU A 26 27.29 12.70 -12.52
C GLU A 26 27.48 11.42 -11.69
N PRO A 27 28.68 11.04 -11.23
CA PRO A 27 28.84 9.87 -10.37
C PRO A 27 28.07 9.98 -9.05
N ALA A 28 28.01 11.19 -8.47
CA ALA A 28 27.25 11.45 -7.26
C ALA A 28 25.73 11.40 -7.52
N ARG A 29 25.28 11.90 -8.68
CA ARG A 29 23.88 11.79 -9.11
C ARG A 29 23.44 10.34 -9.28
N GLN A 30 24.26 9.52 -9.95
CA GLN A 30 23.98 8.10 -10.15
C GLN A 30 23.95 7.34 -8.82
N LEU A 31 24.88 7.66 -7.91
CA LEU A 31 24.87 7.09 -6.57
C LEU A 31 23.60 7.48 -5.79
N LEU A 32 23.19 8.74 -5.87
CA LEU A 32 21.96 9.21 -5.24
C LEU A 32 20.74 8.45 -5.75
N VAL A 33 20.60 8.32 -7.07
CA VAL A 33 19.51 7.55 -7.70
C VAL A 33 19.50 6.11 -7.19
N PHE A 34 20.67 5.46 -7.17
CA PHE A 34 20.80 4.09 -6.66
C PHE A 34 20.35 3.96 -5.20
N ILE A 35 20.83 4.85 -4.31
CA ILE A 35 20.48 4.82 -2.88
C ILE A 35 18.97 5.04 -2.68
N VAL A 36 18.39 6.00 -3.39
CA VAL A 36 16.96 6.31 -3.28
C VAL A 36 16.11 5.13 -3.74
N GLN A 37 16.49 4.46 -4.84
CA GLN A 37 15.79 3.26 -5.31
C GLN A 37 15.89 2.10 -4.34
N GLU A 38 17.07 1.82 -3.76
CA GLU A 38 17.23 0.73 -2.78
C GLU A 38 16.39 0.97 -1.52
N LEU A 39 16.38 2.18 -0.97
CA LEU A 39 15.55 2.50 0.18
C LEU A 39 14.06 2.37 -0.12
N ALA A 40 13.62 2.79 -1.31
CA ALA A 40 12.23 2.63 -1.71
C ALA A 40 11.84 1.15 -1.87
N ARG A 41 12.74 0.29 -2.38
CA ARG A 41 12.54 -1.17 -2.43
C ARG A 41 12.40 -1.77 -1.05
N GLU A 42 13.26 -1.38 -0.11
CA GLU A 42 13.18 -1.80 1.28
C GLU A 42 11.83 -1.39 1.91
N GLY A 43 11.42 -0.13 1.72
CA GLY A 43 10.13 0.38 2.19
C GLY A 43 8.93 -0.39 1.62
N ILE A 44 8.99 -0.78 0.34
CA ILE A 44 7.97 -1.63 -0.28
C ILE A 44 7.91 -3.01 0.38
N VAL A 45 9.06 -3.65 0.61
CA VAL A 45 9.11 -4.96 1.28
C VAL A 45 8.49 -4.89 2.68
N GLU A 46 8.82 -3.85 3.44
CA GLU A 46 8.23 -3.62 4.76
C GLU A 46 6.72 -3.39 4.69
N ALA A 47 6.25 -2.55 3.76
CA ALA A 47 4.83 -2.27 3.58
C ALA A 47 4.04 -3.53 3.16
N VAL A 48 4.61 -4.35 2.27
CA VAL A 48 4.05 -5.64 1.85
C VAL A 48 3.96 -6.61 3.02
N ALA A 49 4.97 -6.65 3.89
CA ALA A 49 4.95 -7.47 5.09
C ALA A 49 3.89 -6.98 6.10
N ALA A 50 3.74 -5.66 6.28
CA ALA A 50 2.80 -5.06 7.21
C ALA A 50 1.34 -5.15 6.74
N ARG A 51 1.08 -5.17 5.43
CA ARG A 51 -0.25 -5.23 4.80
C ARG A 51 -1.20 -4.11 5.24
N GLN A 52 -0.66 -2.94 5.56
CA GLN A 52 -1.46 -1.77 5.93
C GLN A 52 -1.71 -0.92 4.69
N ILE A 53 -2.97 -0.59 4.39
CA ILE A 53 -3.38 0.16 3.20
C ILE A 53 -2.59 1.48 3.07
N GLU A 54 -2.53 2.28 4.13
CA GLU A 54 -1.82 3.56 4.11
C GLU A 54 -0.30 3.39 3.95
N GLY A 55 0.28 2.36 4.58
CA GLY A 55 1.70 2.04 4.41
C GLY A 55 2.03 1.59 2.98
N LEU A 56 1.17 0.77 2.36
CA LEU A 56 1.30 0.35 0.97
C LEU A 56 1.20 1.54 0.00
N ARG A 57 0.23 2.44 0.21
CA ARG A 57 0.07 3.66 -0.59
C ARG A 57 1.31 4.56 -0.50
N ALA A 58 1.81 4.78 0.71
CA ALA A 58 3.01 5.58 0.93
C ALA A 58 4.23 4.97 0.23
N ALA A 59 4.50 3.67 0.46
CA ALA A 59 5.65 3.00 -0.13
C ALA A 59 5.59 2.93 -1.67
N ILE A 60 4.40 2.74 -2.26
CA ILE A 60 4.22 2.82 -3.72
C ILE A 60 4.54 4.22 -4.22
N GLY A 61 4.02 5.26 -3.56
CA GLY A 61 4.30 6.65 -3.93
C GLY A 61 5.78 7.03 -3.82
N GLU A 62 6.45 6.58 -2.77
CA GLU A 62 7.90 6.75 -2.60
C GLU A 62 8.69 5.99 -3.68
N GLY A 63 8.28 4.77 -4.02
CA GLY A 63 8.85 4.00 -5.13
C GLY A 63 8.70 4.67 -6.49
N GLU A 64 7.53 5.24 -6.78
CA GLU A 64 7.29 6.02 -8.00
C GLU A 64 8.17 7.27 -8.06
N GLN A 65 8.32 7.98 -6.94
CA GLN A 65 9.20 9.15 -6.84
C GLN A 65 10.68 8.78 -6.99
N ALA A 66 11.08 7.61 -6.51
CA ALA A 66 12.41 7.03 -6.71
C ALA A 66 12.66 6.52 -8.14
N GLY A 67 11.64 6.49 -9.00
CA GLY A 67 11.73 5.99 -10.36
C GLY A 67 11.77 4.46 -10.46
N LEU A 68 11.21 3.74 -9.48
CA LEU A 68 11.02 2.30 -9.57
C LEU A 68 10.01 1.94 -10.68
N GLY A 69 10.26 0.81 -11.34
CA GLY A 69 9.44 0.34 -12.45
C GLY A 69 8.27 -0.54 -12.01
N GLU A 70 7.42 -0.94 -12.96
CA GLU A 70 6.25 -1.79 -12.68
C GLU A 70 6.64 -3.10 -11.98
N GLU A 71 7.75 -3.72 -12.39
CA GLU A 71 8.22 -4.98 -11.80
C GLU A 71 8.46 -4.87 -10.28
N ASP A 72 8.85 -3.70 -9.80
CA ASP A 72 9.15 -3.44 -8.39
C ASP A 72 7.87 -3.13 -7.60
N LEU A 73 6.91 -2.45 -8.25
CA LEU A 73 5.69 -1.96 -7.62
C LEU A 73 4.52 -2.96 -7.69
N GLN A 74 4.57 -3.92 -8.61
CA GLN A 74 3.45 -4.82 -8.94
C GLN A 74 2.89 -5.51 -7.70
N GLN A 75 3.76 -6.14 -6.89
CA GLN A 75 3.32 -6.89 -5.72
C GLN A 75 2.61 -6.00 -4.69
N ALA A 76 3.14 -4.80 -4.44
CA ALA A 76 2.54 -3.86 -3.50
C ALA A 76 1.18 -3.35 -4.00
N ARG A 77 1.05 -3.07 -5.30
CA ARG A 77 -0.20 -2.64 -5.93
C ARG A 77 -1.28 -3.71 -5.89
N GLU A 78 -0.95 -4.96 -6.23
CA GLU A 78 -1.87 -6.09 -6.15
C GLU A 78 -2.36 -6.30 -4.71
N LEU A 79 -1.44 -6.22 -3.75
CA LEU A 79 -1.77 -6.36 -2.34
C LEU A 79 -2.64 -5.19 -1.86
N LEU A 80 -2.32 -3.96 -2.24
CA LEU A 80 -3.14 -2.77 -1.93
C LEU A 80 -4.57 -2.96 -2.45
N ALA A 81 -4.74 -3.32 -3.72
CA ALA A 81 -6.05 -3.56 -4.31
C ALA A 81 -6.81 -4.71 -3.61
N SER A 82 -6.11 -5.73 -3.13
CA SER A 82 -6.70 -6.81 -2.33
C SER A 82 -7.19 -6.32 -0.97
N GLU A 83 -6.36 -5.57 -0.24
CA GLU A 83 -6.70 -5.06 1.09
C GLU A 83 -7.79 -3.97 1.03
N GLU A 84 -7.79 -3.11 0.00
CA GLU A 84 -8.86 -2.13 -0.23
C GLU A 84 -10.21 -2.80 -0.49
N ARG A 85 -10.26 -3.88 -1.30
CA ARG A 85 -11.49 -4.66 -1.51
C ARG A 85 -12.00 -5.27 -0.22
N LYS A 86 -11.12 -5.82 0.62
CA LYS A 86 -11.51 -6.33 1.95
C LYS A 86 -12.04 -5.21 2.86
N ALA A 87 -11.39 -4.06 2.87
CA ALA A 87 -11.84 -2.92 3.67
C ALA A 87 -13.24 -2.43 3.24
N ALA A 88 -13.50 -2.34 1.93
CA ALA A 88 -14.81 -2.01 1.40
C ALA A 88 -15.87 -3.04 1.79
N ALA A 89 -15.56 -4.34 1.66
CA ALA A 89 -16.48 -5.41 2.04
C ALA A 89 -16.79 -5.42 3.54
N ARG A 90 -15.81 -5.13 4.41
CA ARG A 90 -16.04 -4.94 5.86
C ARG A 90 -17.00 -3.81 6.14
N ALA A 91 -16.81 -2.66 5.49
CA ALA A 91 -17.71 -1.52 5.64
C ALA A 91 -19.13 -1.87 5.16
N GLY A 92 -19.26 -2.62 4.06
CA GLY A 92 -20.54 -3.15 3.57
C GLY A 92 -21.22 -4.08 4.57
N LEU A 93 -20.47 -5.00 5.20
CA LEU A 93 -20.96 -5.89 6.25
C LEU A 93 -21.48 -5.09 7.46
N GLU A 94 -20.73 -4.10 7.93
CA GLU A 94 -21.14 -3.25 9.05
C GLU A 94 -22.44 -2.50 8.75
N GLN A 95 -22.57 -1.94 7.55
CA GLN A 95 -23.80 -1.26 7.11
C GLN A 95 -24.98 -2.22 7.01
N ALA A 96 -24.78 -3.42 6.46
CA ALA A 96 -25.83 -4.43 6.34
C ALA A 96 -26.31 -4.93 7.70
N VAL A 97 -25.38 -5.15 8.64
CA VAL A 97 -25.70 -5.50 10.03
C VAL A 97 -26.51 -4.39 10.70
N ALA A 98 -26.11 -3.13 10.53
CA ALA A 98 -26.82 -1.99 11.09
C ALA A 98 -28.24 -1.82 10.51
N ALA A 99 -28.43 -2.13 9.23
CA ALA A 99 -29.72 -2.06 8.55
C ALA A 99 -30.68 -3.20 8.95
N ALA A 100 -30.16 -4.31 9.50
CA ALA A 100 -30.92 -5.52 9.86
C ALA A 100 -31.77 -6.10 8.70
N ALA A 101 -31.37 -5.85 7.45
CA ALA A 101 -32.04 -6.37 6.27
C ALA A 101 -31.35 -7.66 5.80
N VAL A 102 -32.11 -8.76 5.73
CA VAL A 102 -31.60 -10.10 5.41
C VAL A 102 -30.93 -10.14 4.04
N GLU A 103 -31.53 -9.47 3.06
CA GLU A 103 -31.04 -9.42 1.67
C GLU A 103 -29.72 -8.65 1.58
N LEU A 104 -29.59 -7.54 2.32
CA LEU A 104 -28.35 -6.75 2.37
C LEU A 104 -27.25 -7.54 3.09
N LEU A 105 -27.56 -8.25 4.17
CA LEU A 105 -26.61 -9.09 4.89
C LEU A 105 -26.09 -10.23 4.01
N GLN A 106 -26.95 -10.89 3.24
CA GLN A 106 -26.53 -11.97 2.34
C GLN A 106 -25.60 -11.43 1.24
N ALA A 107 -25.98 -10.33 0.58
CA ALA A 107 -25.15 -9.72 -0.46
C ALA A 107 -23.77 -9.27 0.08
N ALA A 108 -23.74 -8.66 1.28
CA ALA A 108 -22.51 -8.24 1.91
C ALA A 108 -21.60 -9.42 2.30
N ILE A 109 -22.17 -10.55 2.72
CA ILE A 109 -21.41 -11.78 2.99
C ILE A 109 -20.79 -12.33 1.70
N ASP A 110 -21.55 -12.39 0.62
CA ASP A 110 -21.06 -12.90 -0.67
C ASP A 110 -19.92 -12.02 -1.22
N GLU A 111 -20.04 -10.70 -1.10
CA GLU A 111 -18.99 -9.75 -1.47
C GLU A 111 -17.74 -9.88 -0.59
N ALA A 112 -17.91 -10.08 0.71
CA ALA A 112 -16.81 -10.31 1.63
C ALA A 112 -16.07 -11.62 1.35
N GLU A 113 -16.77 -12.69 0.99
CA GLU A 113 -16.16 -13.94 0.53
C GLU A 113 -15.39 -13.74 -0.77
N ALA A 114 -15.97 -13.03 -1.75
CA ALA A 114 -15.31 -12.70 -3.01
C ALA A 114 -14.06 -11.82 -2.81
N ALA A 115 -14.04 -10.95 -1.80
CA ALA A 115 -12.89 -10.17 -1.38
C ALA A 115 -11.84 -11.00 -0.60
N GLY A 116 -12.12 -12.25 -0.28
CA GLY A 116 -11.22 -13.15 0.45
C GLY A 116 -11.19 -12.90 1.96
N ILE A 117 -12.27 -12.36 2.54
CA ILE A 117 -12.43 -12.28 3.99
C ILE A 117 -12.60 -13.69 4.55
N GLY A 118 -11.80 -14.03 5.56
CA GLY A 118 -11.71 -15.38 6.09
C GLY A 118 -12.94 -15.82 6.88
N PHE A 119 -13.14 -17.14 6.94
CA PHE A 119 -14.26 -17.76 7.67
C PHE A 119 -14.42 -17.28 9.12
N ALA A 120 -13.31 -17.11 9.85
CA ALA A 120 -13.34 -16.69 11.25
C ALA A 120 -13.94 -15.28 11.42
N GLU A 121 -13.69 -14.39 10.47
CA GLU A 121 -14.22 -13.02 10.46
C GLU A 121 -15.69 -13.00 10.02
N LEU A 122 -16.09 -13.87 9.08
CA LEU A 122 -17.47 -13.96 8.60
C LEU A 122 -18.43 -14.69 9.54
N ARG A 123 -17.92 -15.57 10.40
CA ARG A 123 -18.73 -16.39 11.32
C ARG A 123 -19.80 -15.60 12.09
N PRO A 124 -19.48 -14.52 12.83
CA PRO A 124 -20.49 -13.78 13.59
C PRO A 124 -21.59 -13.18 12.71
N VAL A 125 -21.24 -12.71 11.51
CA VAL A 125 -22.21 -12.10 10.59
C VAL A 125 -23.14 -13.16 9.99
N LYS A 126 -22.60 -14.34 9.66
CA LYS A 126 -23.40 -15.49 9.20
C LYS A 126 -24.36 -16.02 10.27
N GLU A 127 -23.94 -16.02 11.54
CA GLU A 127 -24.81 -16.38 12.66
C GLU A 127 -25.95 -15.37 12.84
N ALA A 128 -25.66 -14.07 12.73
CA ALA A 128 -26.68 -13.01 12.77
C ALA A 128 -27.70 -13.15 11.63
N LEU A 129 -27.25 -13.45 10.41
CA LEU A 129 -28.13 -13.72 9.26
C LEU A 129 -29.05 -14.92 9.53
N ALA A 130 -28.50 -16.03 10.02
CA ALA A 130 -29.28 -17.24 10.31
C ALA A 130 -30.35 -17.02 11.41
N LEU A 131 -30.11 -16.10 12.34
CA LEU A 131 -31.11 -15.70 13.34
C LEU A 131 -32.18 -14.79 12.74
N ALA A 132 -31.79 -13.84 11.89
CA ALA A 132 -32.71 -12.93 11.21
C ALA A 132 -33.68 -13.68 10.29
N GLN A 133 -33.22 -14.74 9.60
CA GLN A 133 -34.05 -15.59 8.74
C GLN A 133 -35.06 -16.48 9.48
N LYS A 134 -34.87 -16.68 10.79
CA LYS A 134 -35.77 -17.50 11.62
C LYS A 134 -36.90 -16.70 12.29
N ARG A 135 -36.89 -15.39 12.14
CA ARG A 135 -37.91 -14.47 12.67
C ARG A 135 -39.02 -14.28 11.65
#